data_AF-A1TQP5-F1
#
_entry.id   AF-A1TQP5-F1
#
_cell.length_a   1.000
_cell.length_b   1.000
_cell.length_c   1.000
_cell.angle_alpha   90.00
_cell.angle_beta   90.00
_cell.angle_gamma   90.00
#
_symmetry.space_group_name_H-M   'P 1'
#
loop_
_entity.id
_entity.type
_entity.pdbx_description
1 polymer ?
#
loop_
_entity_poly.entity_id
_entity_poly.type
_entity_poly.pdbx_seq_one_letter_code
_entity_poly.pdbx_strand_id
1 'polypeptide(L)'
;MRVSDLSGSLLDHWVAKAINSAPGPRYSSSWGDGGPLIDKHFIHVAPMPGKGRTWCAIVVSDSVRGTWREGPDPLVAGMRALVASKFGAEVPD
;
A
#
# COMPACT_ATOMS: atom_id res chain seq x y z
N MET A 1 -3.37 4.80 -14.56
CA MET A 1 -2.85 5.59 -13.43
C MET A 1 -1.69 4.89 -12.73
N ARG A 2 -0.63 5.61 -12.31
CA ARG A 2 0.47 5.01 -11.52
C ARG A 2 0.03 4.75 -10.08
N VAL A 3 0.44 3.61 -9.52
CA VAL A 3 0.17 3.28 -8.11
C VAL A 3 0.81 4.29 -7.15
N SER A 4 1.93 4.90 -7.54
CA SER A 4 2.59 5.98 -6.78
C SER A 4 1.72 7.23 -6.59
N ASP A 5 0.71 7.41 -7.44
CA ASP A 5 -0.10 8.62 -7.47
C ASP A 5 -1.44 8.40 -6.73
N LEU A 6 -1.77 7.14 -6.39
CA LEU A 6 -2.97 6.79 -5.64
C LEU A 6 -2.93 7.38 -4.23
N SER A 7 -4.02 8.04 -3.83
CA SER A 7 -4.19 8.59 -2.48
C SER A 7 -5.67 8.63 -2.08
N GLY A 8 -5.93 8.78 -0.78
CA GLY A 8 -7.29 8.90 -0.23
C GLY A 8 -8.23 7.77 -0.66
N SER A 9 -9.48 8.12 -0.95
CA SER A 9 -10.53 7.17 -1.32
C SER A 9 -10.20 6.35 -2.57
N LEU A 10 -9.41 6.90 -3.50
CA LEU A 10 -8.99 6.17 -4.69
C LEU A 10 -7.99 5.07 -4.35
N LEU A 11 -7.05 5.33 -3.44
CA LEU A 11 -6.17 4.29 -2.91
C LEU A 11 -6.98 3.24 -2.14
N ASP A 12 -7.92 3.66 -1.30
CA ASP A 12 -8.78 2.75 -0.53
C ASP A 12 -9.61 1.81 -1.42
N HIS A 13 -10.14 2.33 -2.53
CA HIS A 13 -10.85 1.55 -3.55
C HIS A 13 -9.97 0.46 -4.17
N TRP A 14 -8.74 0.80 -4.54
CA TRP A 14 -7.80 -0.17 -5.10
C TRP A 14 -7.32 -1.19 -4.07
N VAL A 15 -7.19 -0.80 -2.80
CA VAL A 15 -6.96 -1.75 -1.71
C VAL A 15 -8.11 -2.73 -1.59
N ALA A 16 -9.37 -2.25 -1.57
CA ALA A 16 -10.55 -3.09 -1.51
C ALA A 16 -10.56 -4.13 -2.65
N LYS A 17 -10.25 -3.71 -3.88
CA LYS A 17 -10.08 -4.62 -5.02
C LYS A 17 -8.94 -5.62 -4.82
N ALA A 18 -7.78 -5.18 -4.33
CA ALA A 18 -6.62 -6.04 -4.09
C ALA A 18 -6.90 -7.18 -3.11
N ILE A 19 -7.79 -6.95 -2.14
CA ILE A 19 -8.16 -7.92 -1.11
C ILE A 19 -9.53 -8.57 -1.32
N ASN A 20 -10.17 -8.34 -2.48
CA ASN A 20 -11.52 -8.82 -2.81
C ASN A 20 -12.57 -8.46 -1.74
N SER A 21 -12.55 -7.22 -1.26
CA SER A 21 -13.50 -6.68 -0.28
C SER A 21 -14.39 -5.60 -0.90
N ALA A 22 -15.53 -5.33 -0.26
CA ALA A 22 -16.40 -4.22 -0.63
C ALA A 22 -15.71 -2.86 -0.34
N PRO A 23 -16.01 -1.81 -1.12
CA PRO A 23 -15.55 -0.46 -0.82
C PRO A 23 -16.18 0.06 0.47
N GLY A 24 -15.49 0.99 1.17
CA GLY A 24 -16.01 1.62 2.39
C GLY A 24 -14.93 1.92 3.44
N PRO A 25 -14.10 0.94 3.83
CA PRO A 25 -13.06 1.16 4.83
C PRO A 25 -11.98 2.15 4.36
N ARG A 26 -11.36 2.86 5.31
CA ARG A 26 -10.36 3.90 5.04
C ARG A 26 -8.94 3.35 5.21
N TYR A 27 -8.59 2.34 4.42
CA TYR A 27 -7.34 1.59 4.58
C TYR A 27 -6.07 2.45 4.61
N SER A 28 -6.04 3.56 3.87
CA SER A 28 -4.90 4.47 3.77
C SER A 28 -4.83 5.55 4.86
N SER A 29 -5.86 5.70 5.70
CA SER A 29 -5.91 6.77 6.71
C SER A 29 -6.46 6.35 8.09
N SER A 30 -7.00 5.14 8.21
CA SER A 30 -7.52 4.55 9.45
C SER A 30 -6.69 3.33 9.82
N TRP A 31 -5.98 3.41 10.95
CA TRP A 31 -5.20 2.27 11.46
C TRP A 31 -6.06 1.05 11.81
N GLY A 32 -7.31 1.27 12.23
CA GLY A 32 -8.24 0.16 12.48
C GLY A 32 -8.58 -0.64 11.22
N ASP A 33 -8.53 0.00 10.05
CA ASP A 33 -8.83 -0.64 8.76
C ASP A 33 -7.56 -1.16 8.08
N GLY A 34 -6.52 -0.32 8.00
CA GLY A 34 -5.28 -0.62 7.28
C GLY A 34 -4.26 -1.43 8.09
N GLY A 35 -4.22 -1.26 9.41
CA GLY A 35 -3.27 -1.95 10.29
C GLY A 35 -3.35 -3.48 10.18
N PRO A 36 -4.54 -4.10 10.27
CA PRO A 36 -4.69 -5.55 10.11
C PRO A 36 -4.20 -6.08 8.75
N LEU A 37 -4.21 -5.26 7.70
CA LEU A 37 -3.71 -5.66 6.38
C LEU A 37 -2.18 -5.72 6.33
N ILE A 38 -1.48 -4.88 7.11
CA ILE A 38 -0.02 -4.90 7.21
C ILE A 38 0.44 -6.27 7.71
N ASP A 39 -0.17 -6.75 8.79
CA ASP A 39 0.14 -8.06 9.36
C ASP A 39 -0.28 -9.21 8.43
N LYS A 40 -1.54 -9.17 7.96
CA LYS A 40 -2.13 -10.23 7.12
C LYS A 40 -1.38 -10.45 5.80
N HIS A 41 -0.81 -9.40 5.23
CA HIS A 41 -0.15 -9.43 3.92
C HIS A 41 1.37 -9.29 4.01
N PHE A 42 1.97 -9.47 5.19
CA PHE A 42 3.43 -9.43 5.39
C PHE A 42 4.07 -8.16 4.80
N ILE A 43 3.48 -7.00 5.09
CA ILE A 43 3.93 -5.72 4.56
C ILE A 43 5.05 -5.18 5.46
N HIS A 44 6.27 -5.14 4.96
CA HIS A 44 7.35 -4.41 5.61
C HIS A 44 7.17 -2.92 5.32
N VAL A 45 7.04 -2.11 6.36
CA VAL A 45 6.93 -0.64 6.29
C VAL A 45 8.06 -0.02 7.11
N ALA A 46 8.80 0.93 6.54
CA ALA A 46 9.90 1.61 7.21
C ALA A 46 10.02 3.09 6.79
N PRO A 47 10.42 3.99 7.69
CA PRO A 47 10.82 5.34 7.30
C PRO A 47 12.22 5.27 6.65
N MET A 48 12.49 6.14 5.69
CA MET A 48 13.80 6.28 5.05
C MET A 48 14.51 7.56 5.54
N PRO A 49 15.43 7.50 6.52
CA PRO A 49 16.11 8.69 7.04
C PRO A 49 16.85 9.48 5.96
N GLY A 50 17.50 8.78 5.02
CA GLY A 50 18.22 9.39 3.89
C GLY A 50 17.32 10.05 2.84
N LYS A 51 15.99 9.89 2.94
CA LYS A 51 15.01 10.49 2.02
C LYS A 51 14.01 11.36 2.78
N GLY A 52 14.49 12.19 3.70
CA GLY A 52 13.64 13.13 4.44
C GLY A 52 12.58 12.47 5.32
N ARG A 53 12.81 11.23 5.76
CA ARG A 53 11.84 10.40 6.51
C ARG A 53 10.58 10.03 5.71
N THR A 54 10.62 10.07 4.38
CA THR A 54 9.58 9.44 3.55
C THR A 54 9.43 7.97 3.89
N TRP A 55 8.20 7.47 3.92
CA TRP A 55 7.91 6.07 4.19
C TRP A 55 8.06 5.24 2.94
N CYS A 56 8.64 4.04 3.07
CA CYS A 56 8.61 3.01 2.04
C CYS A 56 7.98 1.73 2.59
N ALA A 57 7.36 0.97 1.69
CA ALA A 57 6.80 -0.32 2.01
C ALA A 57 6.95 -1.33 0.87
N ILE A 58 6.92 -2.61 1.23
CA ILE A 58 6.99 -3.75 0.31
C ILE A 58 6.18 -4.91 0.87
N VAL A 59 5.43 -5.61 0.00
CA VAL A 59 4.85 -6.92 0.34
C VAL A 59 5.95 -7.97 0.23
N VAL A 60 6.29 -8.60 1.35
CA VAL A 60 7.34 -9.62 1.39
C VAL A 60 6.78 -10.96 0.89
N SER A 61 7.51 -11.61 -0.01
CA SER A 61 7.17 -12.96 -0.49
C SER A 61 8.44 -13.75 -0.76
N ASP A 62 8.32 -15.09 -0.75
CA ASP A 62 9.47 -16.00 -0.90
C ASP A 62 10.04 -16.04 -2.32
N SER A 63 9.23 -15.71 -3.33
CA SER A 63 9.57 -15.93 -4.75
C SER A 63 10.04 -14.68 -5.48
N VAL A 64 9.60 -13.50 -5.05
CA VAL A 64 9.95 -12.21 -5.68
C VAL A 64 10.03 -11.14 -4.60
N ARG A 65 11.13 -10.38 -4.56
CA ARG A 65 11.13 -9.09 -3.85
C ARG A 65 10.17 -8.18 -4.59
N GLY A 66 9.01 -7.93 -4.00
CA GLY A 66 8.07 -6.93 -4.51
C GLY A 66 8.76 -5.58 -4.76
N THR A 67 8.12 -4.68 -5.49
CA THR A 67 8.70 -3.35 -5.68
C THR A 67 8.35 -2.46 -4.49
N TRP A 68 9.37 -1.81 -3.92
CA TRP A 68 9.16 -0.80 -2.89
C TRP A 68 8.22 0.31 -3.39
N ARG A 69 7.31 0.74 -2.53
CA ARG A 69 6.38 1.85 -2.77
C ARG A 69 6.54 2.87 -1.68
N GLU A 70 6.48 4.13 -2.07
CA GLU A 70 6.67 5.25 -1.17
C GLU A 70 5.34 5.91 -0.82
N GLY A 71 5.30 6.55 0.35
CA GLY A 71 4.15 7.32 0.80
C GLY A 71 4.56 8.42 1.79
N PRO A 72 3.71 9.44 1.95
CA PRO A 72 3.90 10.48 2.97
C PRO A 72 3.79 9.92 4.40
N ASP A 73 3.11 8.79 4.58
CA ASP A 73 2.89 8.12 5.86
C ASP A 73 2.94 6.58 5.72
N PRO A 74 3.00 5.83 6.84
CA PRO A 74 3.12 4.36 6.82
C PRO A 74 1.97 3.67 6.08
N LEU A 75 0.73 4.12 6.27
CA LEU A 75 -0.45 3.48 5.72
C LEU A 75 -0.50 3.69 4.21
N VAL A 76 -0.27 4.92 3.73
CA VAL A 76 -0.24 5.19 2.29
C VAL A 76 0.85 4.37 1.60
N ALA A 77 2.06 4.31 2.17
CA ALA A 77 3.13 3.48 1.62
C ALA A 77 2.73 2.00 1.59
N GLY A 78 2.23 1.47 2.71
CA GLY A 78 1.79 0.08 2.84
C GLY A 78 0.66 -0.30 1.89
N MET A 79 -0.36 0.53 1.79
CA MET A 79 -1.49 0.30 0.89
C MET A 79 -1.09 0.37 -0.59
N ARG A 80 -0.18 1.28 -0.97
CA ARG A 80 0.39 1.30 -2.32
C ARG A 80 1.20 0.04 -2.60
N ALA A 81 1.97 -0.46 -1.63
CA ALA A 81 2.69 -1.73 -1.77
C ALA A 81 1.73 -2.92 -1.95
N LEU A 82 0.63 -2.95 -1.20
CA LEU A 82 -0.39 -3.99 -1.31
C LEU A 82 -1.05 -3.99 -2.70
N VAL A 83 -1.49 -2.82 -3.18
CA VAL A 83 -2.04 -2.66 -4.54
C VAL A 83 -1.01 -3.10 -5.58
N ALA A 84 0.25 -2.65 -5.44
CA ALA A 84 1.30 -2.99 -6.39
C ALA A 84 1.63 -4.48 -6.42
N SER A 85 1.51 -5.19 -5.30
CA SER A 85 1.72 -6.64 -5.26
C SER A 85 0.68 -7.44 -6.06
N LYS A 86 -0.49 -6.83 -6.33
CA LYS A 86 -1.58 -7.47 -7.09
C LYS A 86 -1.66 -7.00 -8.53
N PHE A 87 -1.42 -5.71 -8.77
CA PHE A 87 -1.67 -5.08 -10.07
C PHE A 87 -0.40 -4.53 -10.75
N GLY A 88 0.74 -4.49 -10.05
CA GLY A 88 1.99 -3.95 -10.59
C GLY A 88 2.16 -2.45 -10.35
N ALA A 89 2.85 -1.75 -11.25
CA ALA A 89 3.15 -0.32 -11.10
C ALA A 89 2.00 0.60 -11.51
N GLU A 90 1.04 0.09 -12.27
CA GLU A 90 -0.05 0.85 -12.87
C GLU A 90 -1.38 0.10 -12.71
N VAL A 91 -2.46 0.87 -12.62
CA VAL A 91 -3.85 0.40 -12.60
C VAL A 91 -4.65 1.14 -13.67
N PRO A 92 -5.76 0.58 -14.17
CA PRO A 92 -6.70 1.31 -15.02
C PRO A 92 -7.15 2.63 -14.38
N ASP A 93 -7.47 3.62 -15.22
CA ASP A 93 -8.03 4.90 -14.77
C ASP A 93 -9.47 4.74 -14.25
#